data_AF-A0A1Y5GK89-F1
#
_entry.id   AF-A0A1Y5GK89-F1
#
_cell.length_a   1.000
_cell.length_b   1.000
_cell.length_c   1.000
_cell.angle_alpha   90.00
_cell.angle_beta   90.00
_cell.angle_gamma   90.00
#
_symmetry.space_group_name_H-M   'P 1'
#
loop_
_entity.id
_entity.type
_entity.pdbx_description
1 polymer ?
#
loop_
_entity_poly.entity_id
_entity_poly.type
_entity_poly.pdbx_seq_one_letter_code
_entity_poly.pdbx_strand_id
1 'polypeptide(L)'
;MTVGIATSFAASFALLPLLPLFDVSLNMLSLFAFMMVIGIVVDDAIVIGESIHITNEQGVEGDDAAIIGVAEVAKPVLFGVLTTMVVFAPMAFLPGSTAEYTRAISIVVVLALSFSILEALLILPSHLRHLKKSAAIDPQKPSKLALIQRRVANSMSYLGNDLYGPFLLRMIKHKYLVITLFVGGLLVAANLLANNYVKQSFMPKIASDKI
;
A
#
# COMPACT_ATOMS: atom_id res chain seq x y z
N MET A 1 -11.03 -2.92 9.39
CA MET A 1 -10.44 -2.89 8.04
C MET A 1 -11.22 -1.95 7.12
N THR A 2 -12.39 -2.36 6.59
CA THR A 2 -13.17 -1.56 5.62
C THR A 2 -13.57 -0.17 6.14
N VAL A 3 -13.96 -0.07 7.41
CA VAL A 3 -14.29 1.21 8.05
C VAL A 3 -13.07 2.13 8.16
N GLY A 4 -11.89 1.59 8.50
CA GLY A 4 -10.63 2.34 8.60
C GLY A 4 -10.18 2.91 7.24
N ILE A 5 -10.30 2.09 6.19
CA ILE A 5 -10.03 2.52 4.81
C ILE A 5 -10.99 3.64 4.39
N ALA A 6 -12.28 3.51 4.70
CA ALA A 6 -13.27 4.53 4.39
C ALA A 6 -13.02 5.84 5.16
N THR A 7 -12.61 5.78 6.43
CA THR A 7 -12.27 6.96 7.23
C THR A 7 -11.01 7.65 6.73
N SER A 8 -9.98 6.89 6.34
CA SER A 8 -8.77 7.43 5.72
C SER A 8 -9.05 8.16 4.40
N PHE A 9 -9.95 7.60 3.57
CA PHE A 9 -10.40 8.24 2.33
C PHE A 9 -11.23 9.50 2.59
N ALA A 10 -12.19 9.43 3.52
CA ALA A 10 -13.00 10.57 3.90
C ALA A 10 -12.15 11.70 4.50
N ALA A 11 -11.13 11.37 5.31
CA ALA A 11 -10.18 12.34 5.85
C ALA A 11 -9.36 13.02 4.74
N SER A 12 -8.90 12.26 3.75
CA SER A 12 -8.17 12.79 2.59
C SER A 12 -9.04 13.74 1.76
N PHE A 13 -10.32 13.43 1.55
CA PHE A 13 -11.28 14.31 0.89
C PHE A 13 -11.68 15.52 1.74
N ALA A 14 -11.76 15.38 3.06
CA ALA A 14 -12.04 16.47 3.98
C ALA A 14 -10.93 17.53 4.00
N LEU A 15 -9.74 17.22 3.48
CA LEU A 15 -8.61 18.13 3.32
C LEU A 15 -8.56 18.83 1.95
N LEU A 16 -9.47 18.51 1.02
CA LEU A 16 -9.65 19.29 -0.21
C LEU A 16 -9.78 20.81 0.02
N PRO A 17 -10.46 21.30 1.08
CA PRO A 17 -10.53 22.73 1.40
C PRO A 17 -9.20 23.33 1.89
N LEU A 18 -8.19 22.51 2.17
CA LEU A 18 -6.84 22.91 2.60
C LEU A 18 -5.89 23.07 1.40
N LEU A 19 -6.24 22.52 0.23
CA LEU A 19 -5.49 22.69 -1.03
C LEU A 19 -5.37 24.16 -1.52
N PRO A 20 -6.37 25.04 -1.35
CA PRO A 20 -6.26 26.46 -1.71
C PRO A 20 -5.18 27.20 -0.90
N LEU A 21 -4.82 26.72 0.30
CA LEU A 21 -3.72 27.28 1.09
C LEU A 21 -2.35 27.01 0.45
N PHE A 22 -2.28 26.03 -0.46
CA PHE A 22 -1.08 25.66 -1.22
C PHE A 22 -1.20 25.97 -2.72
N ASP A 23 -2.19 26.79 -3.11
CA ASP A 23 -2.43 27.19 -4.50
C ASP A 23 -2.68 25.99 -5.45
N VAL A 24 -3.29 24.92 -4.92
CA VAL A 24 -3.68 23.73 -5.69
C VAL A 24 -5.20 23.72 -5.84
N SER A 25 -5.68 23.66 -7.08
CA SER A 25 -7.11 23.51 -7.40
C SER A 25 -7.51 22.04 -7.49
N LEU A 26 -8.80 21.76 -7.26
CA LEU A 26 -9.36 20.43 -7.51
C LEU A 26 -9.57 20.28 -9.03
N ASN A 27 -8.66 19.57 -9.68
CA ASN A 27 -8.68 19.30 -11.11
C ASN A 27 -8.42 17.81 -11.40
N MET A 28 -8.38 17.43 -12.68
CA MET A 28 -8.14 16.04 -13.08
C MET A 28 -6.82 15.48 -12.53
N LEU A 29 -5.80 16.33 -12.34
CA LEU A 29 -4.48 15.94 -11.85
C LEU A 29 -4.51 15.66 -10.34
N SER A 30 -5.18 16.51 -9.55
CA SER A 30 -5.36 16.24 -8.12
C SER A 30 -6.18 14.97 -7.91
N LEU A 31 -7.21 14.71 -8.73
CA LEU A 31 -7.98 13.46 -8.68
C LEU A 31 -7.10 12.25 -8.99
N PHE A 32 -6.23 12.34 -10.00
CA PHE A 32 -5.26 11.28 -10.29
C PHE A 32 -4.29 11.04 -9.12
N ALA A 33 -3.82 12.10 -8.48
CA ALA A 33 -2.99 12.00 -7.29
C ALA A 33 -3.72 11.28 -6.15
N PHE A 34 -4.99 11.61 -5.89
CA PHE A 34 -5.79 10.90 -4.89
C PHE A 34 -5.93 9.41 -5.22
N MET A 35 -6.21 9.06 -6.47
CA MET A 35 -6.29 7.65 -6.89
C MET A 35 -4.98 6.90 -6.64
N MET A 36 -3.84 7.53 -6.90
CA MET A 36 -2.52 6.94 -6.66
C MET A 36 -2.29 6.65 -5.17
N VAL A 37 -2.71 7.56 -4.29
CA VAL A 37 -2.47 7.45 -2.85
C VAL A 37 -3.35 6.39 -2.19
N ILE A 38 -4.55 6.10 -2.71
CA ILE A 38 -5.44 5.06 -2.14
C ILE A 38 -4.70 3.74 -1.96
N GLY A 39 -3.91 3.33 -2.95
CA GLY A 39 -3.16 2.06 -2.88
C GLY A 39 -2.16 2.03 -1.73
N ILE A 40 -1.50 3.16 -1.46
CA ILE A 40 -0.48 3.29 -0.41
C ILE A 40 -1.15 3.29 0.97
N VAL A 41 -2.23 4.07 1.14
CA VAL A 41 -2.97 4.17 2.40
C VAL A 41 -3.63 2.86 2.80
N VAL A 42 -4.15 2.11 1.82
CA VAL A 42 -4.76 0.80 2.07
C VAL A 42 -3.71 -0.22 2.51
N ASP A 43 -2.49 -0.15 1.97
CA ASP A 43 -1.39 -1.04 2.37
C ASP A 43 -1.02 -0.85 3.85
N ASP A 44 -0.85 0.40 4.30
CA ASP A 44 -0.57 0.74 5.71
C ASP A 44 -1.62 0.13 6.66
N ALA A 45 -2.90 0.30 6.31
CA ALA A 45 -4.03 -0.19 7.08
C ALA A 45 -4.11 -1.74 7.12
N ILE A 46 -3.74 -2.40 6.02
CA ILE A 46 -3.69 -3.87 5.94
C ILE A 46 -2.57 -4.39 6.84
N VAL A 47 -1.36 -3.84 6.75
CA VAL A 47 -0.20 -4.30 7.54
C VAL A 47 -0.49 -4.21 9.04
N ILE A 48 -1.03 -3.08 9.52
CA ILE A 48 -1.36 -2.92 10.94
C ILE A 48 -2.49 -3.86 11.35
N GLY A 49 -3.53 -3.98 10.52
CA GLY A 49 -4.64 -4.86 10.84
C GLY A 49 -4.27 -6.35 10.83
N GLU A 50 -3.35 -6.77 9.95
CA GLU A 50 -2.79 -8.12 9.94
C GLU A 50 -1.94 -8.38 11.18
N SER A 51 -1.11 -7.43 11.60
CA SER A 51 -0.32 -7.55 12.84
C SER A 51 -1.21 -7.72 14.09
N ILE A 52 -2.29 -6.93 14.18
CA ILE A 52 -3.29 -7.07 15.25
C ILE A 52 -3.98 -8.44 15.17
N HIS A 53 -4.29 -8.90 13.95
CA HIS A 53 -4.90 -10.22 13.75
C HIS A 53 -4.00 -11.36 14.20
N ILE A 54 -2.72 -11.33 13.82
CA ILE A 54 -1.70 -12.31 14.23
C ILE A 54 -1.55 -12.31 15.75
N THR A 55 -1.48 -11.13 16.37
CA THR A 55 -1.40 -10.99 17.84
C THR A 55 -2.63 -11.60 18.53
N ASN A 56 -3.82 -11.46 17.92
CA ASN A 56 -5.05 -12.07 18.39
C ASN A 56 -5.06 -13.60 18.25
N GLU A 57 -4.50 -14.13 17.16
CA GLU A 57 -4.32 -15.58 16.97
C GLU A 57 -3.33 -16.21 17.96
N GLN A 58 -2.37 -15.43 18.46
CA GLN A 58 -1.43 -15.83 19.51
C GLN A 58 -2.07 -15.87 20.91
N GLY A 59 -3.32 -15.42 21.06
CA GLY A 59 -4.10 -15.54 22.29
C GLY A 59 -4.19 -14.29 23.16
N VAL A 60 -3.64 -13.15 22.70
CA VAL A 60 -3.88 -11.84 23.34
C VAL A 60 -5.18 -11.27 22.76
N GLU A 61 -6.12 -10.82 23.58
CA GLU A 61 -7.43 -10.36 23.10
C GLU A 61 -7.70 -8.89 23.44
N GLY A 62 -8.56 -8.23 22.66
CA GLY A 62 -9.06 -6.90 22.95
C GLY A 62 -8.02 -5.77 22.78
N ASP A 63 -7.98 -4.87 23.76
CA ASP A 63 -7.12 -3.68 23.80
C ASP A 63 -5.64 -4.05 23.73
N ASP A 64 -5.24 -5.08 24.48
CA ASP A 64 -3.85 -5.52 24.55
C ASP A 64 -3.36 -6.05 23.19
N ALA A 65 -4.23 -6.75 22.46
CA ALA A 65 -3.92 -7.25 21.12
C ALA A 65 -3.71 -6.10 20.13
N ALA A 66 -4.54 -5.06 20.23
CA ALA A 66 -4.43 -3.88 19.41
C ALA A 66 -3.14 -3.10 19.71
N ILE A 67 -2.79 -2.92 20.99
CA ILE A 67 -1.58 -2.18 21.39
C ILE A 67 -0.31 -2.94 20.98
N ILE A 68 -0.23 -4.23 21.30
CA ILE A 68 0.95 -5.05 21.00
C ILE A 68 1.12 -5.20 19.48
N GLY A 69 0.04 -5.50 18.76
CA GLY A 69 0.07 -5.68 17.31
C GLY A 69 0.51 -4.42 16.57
N VAL A 70 0.04 -3.24 17.01
CA VAL A 70 0.48 -1.95 16.44
C VAL A 70 1.93 -1.66 16.80
N ALA A 71 2.35 -1.89 18.05
CA ALA A 71 3.71 -1.59 18.50
C ALA A 71 4.78 -2.37 17.72
N GLU A 72 4.46 -3.59 17.26
CA GLU A 72 5.35 -4.42 16.45
C GLU A 72 5.63 -3.80 15.06
N VAL A 73 4.61 -3.25 14.41
CA VAL A 73 4.70 -2.72 13.03
C VAL A 73 4.73 -1.20 12.93
N ALA A 74 4.55 -0.46 14.02
CA ALA A 74 4.52 1.01 14.01
C ALA A 74 5.80 1.63 13.42
N LYS A 75 6.97 1.09 13.79
CA LYS A 75 8.26 1.57 13.27
C LYS A 75 8.40 1.33 11.76
N PRO A 76 8.28 0.10 11.24
CA PRO A 76 8.43 -0.14 9.80
C PRO A 76 7.39 0.62 8.97
N VAL A 77 6.14 0.74 9.42
CA VAL A 77 5.10 1.52 8.73
C VAL A 77 5.47 3.01 8.68
N LEU A 78 5.87 3.60 9.82
CA LEU A 78 6.28 5.00 9.85
C LEU A 78 7.45 5.29 8.90
N PHE A 79 8.48 4.44 8.89
CA PHE A 79 9.61 4.60 7.99
C PHE A 79 9.23 4.38 6.51
N GLY A 80 8.33 3.45 6.22
CA GLY A 80 7.82 3.22 4.86
C GLY A 80 7.10 4.45 4.30
N VAL A 81 6.19 5.02 5.10
CA VAL A 81 5.47 6.23 4.70
C VAL A 81 6.40 7.44 4.58
N LEU A 82 7.31 7.65 5.55
CA LEU A 82 8.29 8.74 5.50
C LEU A 82 9.20 8.64 4.27
N THR A 83 9.63 7.44 3.89
CA THR A 83 10.45 7.23 2.68
C THR A 83 9.68 7.69 1.44
N THR A 84 8.39 7.36 1.37
CA THR A 84 7.51 7.80 0.28
C THR A 84 7.36 9.33 0.28
N MET A 85 7.12 9.94 1.44
CA MET A 85 7.07 11.40 1.56
C MET A 85 8.37 12.07 1.11
N VAL A 86 9.54 11.53 1.45
CA VAL A 86 10.85 12.07 1.05
C VAL A 86 11.04 12.03 -0.47
N VAL A 87 10.49 11.03 -1.15
CA VAL A 87 10.52 10.95 -2.63
C VAL A 87 9.62 12.00 -3.27
N PHE A 88 8.41 12.22 -2.73
CA PHE A 88 7.44 13.16 -3.30
C PHE A 88 7.65 14.62 -2.88
N ALA A 89 8.16 14.88 -1.68
CA ALA A 89 8.40 16.24 -1.18
C ALA A 89 9.21 17.14 -2.13
N PRO A 90 10.37 16.73 -2.70
CA PRO A 90 11.13 17.57 -3.61
C PRO A 90 10.41 17.83 -4.94
N MET A 91 9.52 16.93 -5.36
CA MET A 91 8.77 17.07 -6.61
C MET A 91 7.78 18.26 -6.57
N ALA A 92 7.44 18.75 -5.37
CA ALA A 92 6.62 19.96 -5.20
C ALA A 92 7.36 21.26 -5.59
N PHE A 93 8.69 21.25 -5.55
CA PHE A 93 9.55 22.43 -5.77
C PHE A 93 10.21 22.45 -7.15
N LEU A 94 9.95 21.45 -8.00
CA LEU A 94 10.54 21.38 -9.34
C LEU A 94 10.00 22.52 -10.22
N PRO A 95 10.88 23.35 -10.82
CA PRO A 95 10.48 24.38 -11.79
C PRO A 95 10.27 23.80 -13.19
N GLY A 96 9.48 24.47 -14.02
CA GLY A 96 9.28 24.14 -15.43
C GLY A 96 7.82 24.03 -15.85
N SER A 97 7.58 23.64 -17.11
CA SER A 97 6.23 23.46 -17.67
C SER A 97 5.44 22.33 -17.00
N THR A 98 6.13 21.38 -16.36
CA THR A 98 5.51 20.28 -15.61
C THR A 98 5.31 20.58 -14.12
N ALA A 99 5.67 21.78 -13.66
CA ALA A 99 5.69 22.13 -12.23
C ALA A 99 4.31 22.06 -11.58
N GLU A 100 3.26 22.49 -12.30
CA GLU A 100 1.88 22.44 -11.78
C GLU A 100 1.43 20.99 -11.53
N TYR A 101 1.77 20.08 -12.46
CA TYR A 101 1.45 18.66 -12.37
C TYR A 101 2.17 18.00 -11.19
N THR A 102 3.49 18.19 -11.10
CA THR A 102 4.29 17.56 -10.04
C THR A 102 3.96 18.15 -8.68
N ARG A 103 3.68 19.46 -8.59
CA ARG A 103 3.24 20.12 -7.35
C ARG A 103 1.92 19.58 -6.86
N ALA A 104 0.89 19.51 -7.71
CA ALA A 104 -0.41 19.00 -7.31
C ALA A 104 -0.33 17.56 -6.79
N ILE A 105 0.39 16.68 -7.49
CA ILE A 105 0.56 15.28 -7.07
C ILE A 105 1.29 15.18 -5.74
N SER A 106 2.42 15.88 -5.62
CA SER A 106 3.28 15.79 -4.44
C SER A 106 2.58 16.27 -3.17
N ILE A 107 1.87 17.39 -3.24
CA ILE A 107 1.17 17.96 -2.09
C ILE A 107 0.04 17.03 -1.64
N VAL A 108 -0.76 16.52 -2.58
CA VAL A 108 -1.85 15.59 -2.28
C VAL A 108 -1.30 14.31 -1.62
N VAL A 109 -0.22 13.74 -2.17
CA VAL A 109 0.42 12.53 -1.63
C VAL A 109 0.93 12.77 -0.21
N VAL A 110 1.72 13.82 0.01
CA VAL A 110 2.30 14.10 1.34
C VAL A 110 1.21 14.37 2.38
N LEU A 111 0.17 15.14 2.05
CA LEU A 111 -0.94 15.40 2.96
C LEU A 111 -1.70 14.12 3.29
N ALA A 112 -2.09 13.33 2.29
CA ALA A 112 -2.85 12.10 2.50
C ALA A 112 -2.05 11.05 3.29
N LEU A 113 -0.76 10.89 3.02
CA LEU A 113 0.13 10.02 3.79
C LEU A 113 0.30 10.48 5.25
N SER A 114 0.33 11.79 5.49
CA SER A 114 0.43 12.33 6.86
C SER A 114 -0.79 11.94 7.69
N PHE A 115 -1.97 11.98 7.07
CA PHE A 115 -3.20 11.54 7.70
C PHE A 115 -3.32 10.02 7.78
N SER A 116 -2.80 9.27 6.80
CA SER A 116 -2.72 7.80 6.85
C SER A 116 -2.03 7.33 8.13
N ILE A 117 -0.86 7.90 8.45
CA ILE A 117 -0.13 7.54 9.67
C ILE A 117 -0.98 7.81 10.92
N LEU A 118 -1.65 8.96 10.98
CA LEU A 118 -2.50 9.32 12.13
C LEU A 118 -3.70 8.39 12.27
N GLU A 119 -4.39 8.07 11.17
CA GLU A 119 -5.54 7.17 11.15
C GLU A 119 -5.14 5.75 11.50
N ALA A 120 -4.08 5.23 10.86
CA ALA A 120 -3.64 3.86 11.02
C ALA A 120 -3.07 3.59 12.42
N LEU A 121 -2.43 4.56 13.07
CA LEU A 121 -1.91 4.40 14.43
C LEU A 121 -2.92 4.72 15.54
N LEU A 122 -3.91 5.61 15.31
CA LEU A 122 -4.84 6.04 16.36
C LEU A 122 -6.25 5.47 16.18
N ILE A 123 -6.80 5.56 14.98
CA ILE A 123 -8.20 5.24 14.69
C ILE A 123 -8.36 3.74 14.45
N LEU A 124 -7.51 3.15 13.62
CA LEU A 124 -7.60 1.75 13.24
C LEU A 124 -7.52 0.75 14.42
N PRO A 125 -6.66 0.95 15.44
CA PRO A 125 -6.58 0.04 16.60
C PRO A 125 -7.87 0.05 17.42
N SER A 126 -8.49 1.22 17.59
CA SER A 126 -9.76 1.35 18.33
C SER A 126 -10.92 0.60 17.66
N HIS A 127 -10.92 0.54 16.32
CA HIS A 127 -11.92 -0.19 15.55
C HIS A 127 -11.66 -1.70 15.58
N LEU A 128 -10.40 -2.13 15.58
CA LEU A 128 -10.01 -3.54 15.56
C LEU A 128 -9.96 -4.19 16.95
N ARG A 129 -10.03 -3.41 18.03
CA ARG A 129 -10.17 -3.87 19.41
C ARG A 129 -11.33 -4.85 19.65
N HIS A 130 -12.40 -4.72 18.87
CA HIS A 130 -13.58 -5.57 18.98
C HIS A 130 -13.52 -6.80 18.07
N LEU A 131 -12.36 -7.11 17.49
CA LEU A 131 -12.13 -8.33 16.73
C LEU A 131 -12.34 -9.54 17.65
N LYS A 132 -13.56 -10.07 17.64
CA LYS A 132 -13.83 -11.39 18.22
C LYS A 132 -12.92 -12.39 17.52
N LYS A 133 -12.32 -13.26 18.32
CA LYS A 133 -11.62 -14.47 17.85
C LYS A 133 -12.44 -15.06 16.72
N SER A 134 -11.85 -15.17 15.53
CA SER A 134 -12.53 -15.70 14.35
C SER A 134 -13.22 -16.98 14.79
N ALA A 135 -14.56 -16.96 14.82
CA ALA A 135 -15.33 -18.03 15.44
C ALA A 135 -14.84 -19.32 14.78
N ALA A 136 -14.15 -20.17 15.56
CA ALA A 136 -13.65 -21.43 15.06
C ALA A 136 -14.83 -22.09 14.37
N ILE A 137 -14.75 -22.23 13.03
CA ILE A 137 -15.87 -22.71 12.20
C ILE A 137 -16.40 -23.96 12.88
N ASP A 138 -17.63 -23.86 13.40
CA ASP A 138 -18.26 -24.94 14.15
C ASP A 138 -18.14 -26.22 13.30
N PRO A 139 -17.37 -27.23 13.77
CA PRO A 139 -17.15 -28.46 13.01
C PRO A 139 -18.46 -29.16 12.63
N GLN A 140 -19.56 -28.87 13.33
CA GLN A 140 -20.81 -29.58 13.19
C GLN A 140 -21.77 -29.02 12.12
N LYS A 141 -21.55 -27.80 11.60
CA LYS A 141 -22.38 -27.23 10.51
C LYS A 141 -21.56 -26.37 9.54
N PRO A 142 -20.73 -26.98 8.67
CA PRO A 142 -19.99 -26.22 7.67
C PRO A 142 -20.96 -25.70 6.59
N SER A 143 -21.18 -24.39 6.56
CA SER A 143 -21.79 -23.72 5.41
C SER A 143 -20.96 -24.01 4.16
N LYS A 144 -21.60 -24.13 2.98
CA LYS A 144 -20.89 -24.31 1.70
C LYS A 144 -19.82 -23.22 1.48
N LEU A 145 -20.10 -22.00 1.94
CA LEU A 145 -19.15 -20.88 1.91
C LEU A 145 -17.94 -21.11 2.84
N ALA A 146 -18.14 -21.71 4.01
CA ALA A 146 -17.05 -22.02 4.94
C ALA A 146 -16.11 -23.10 4.37
N LEU A 147 -16.62 -24.05 3.57
CA LEU A 147 -15.80 -25.04 2.88
C LEU A 147 -14.94 -24.41 1.79
N ILE A 148 -15.50 -23.47 1.01
CA ILE A 148 -14.76 -22.71 0.01
C ILE A 148 -13.69 -21.85 0.68
N GLN A 149 -14.04 -21.12 1.74
CA GLN A 149 -13.11 -20.31 2.51
C GLN A 149 -11.95 -21.16 3.07
N ARG A 150 -12.25 -22.34 3.65
CA ARG A 150 -11.21 -23.28 4.11
C ARG A 150 -10.33 -23.78 2.97
N ARG A 151 -10.89 -24.11 1.81
CA ARG A 151 -10.09 -24.54 0.64
C ARG A 151 -9.15 -23.41 0.19
N VAL A 152 -9.63 -22.17 0.13
CA VAL A 152 -8.81 -21.01 -0.25
C VAL A 152 -7.73 -20.74 0.79
N ALA A 153 -8.07 -20.74 2.08
CA ALA A 153 -7.11 -20.54 3.17
C ALA A 153 -6.01 -21.62 3.18
N ASN A 154 -6.40 -22.89 3.04
CA ASN A 154 -5.45 -24.01 2.97
C ASN A 154 -4.58 -23.93 1.70
N SER A 155 -5.14 -23.49 0.57
CA SER A 155 -4.37 -23.28 -0.65
C SER A 155 -3.36 -22.14 -0.50
N MET A 156 -3.74 -21.02 0.12
CA MET A 156 -2.80 -19.92 0.40
C MET A 156 -1.69 -20.37 1.34
N SER A 157 -2.02 -21.14 2.37
CA SER A 157 -1.05 -21.69 3.32
C SER A 157 -0.07 -22.66 2.64
N TYR A 158 -0.57 -23.53 1.76
CA TYR A 158 0.26 -24.44 0.96
C TYR A 158 1.19 -23.69 -0.01
N LEU A 159 0.67 -22.67 -0.70
CA LEU A 159 1.47 -21.82 -1.58
C LEU A 159 2.58 -21.08 -0.82
N GLY A 160 2.27 -20.54 0.36
CA GLY A 160 3.25 -19.84 1.20
C GLY A 160 4.32 -20.76 1.77
N ASN A 161 3.93 -21.85 2.43
CA ASN A 161 4.87 -22.68 3.18
C ASN A 161 5.55 -23.75 2.30
N ASP A 162 4.78 -24.47 1.50
CA ASP A 162 5.26 -25.68 0.81
C ASP A 162 5.79 -25.41 -0.59
N LEU A 163 5.34 -24.34 -1.25
CA LEU A 163 5.86 -23.94 -2.57
C LEU A 163 6.90 -22.82 -2.45
N TYR A 164 6.52 -21.71 -1.83
CA TYR A 164 7.37 -20.51 -1.79
C TYR A 164 8.57 -20.67 -0.84
N GLY A 165 8.35 -21.25 0.36
CA GLY A 165 9.42 -21.53 1.34
C GLY A 165 10.63 -22.31 0.77
N PRO A 166 10.46 -23.53 0.23
CA PRO A 166 11.58 -24.30 -0.32
C PRO A 166 12.17 -23.67 -1.58
N PHE A 167 11.37 -22.93 -2.36
CA PHE A 167 11.87 -22.18 -3.52
C PHE A 167 12.80 -21.04 -3.10
N LEU A 168 12.43 -20.26 -2.09
CA LEU A 168 13.29 -19.23 -1.48
C LEU A 168 14.59 -19.83 -0.95
N LEU A 169 14.50 -20.93 -0.20
CA LEU A 169 15.70 -21.61 0.32
C LEU A 169 16.63 -22.08 -0.80
N ARG A 170 16.09 -22.53 -1.94
CA ARG A 170 16.87 -22.88 -3.13
C ARG A 170 17.53 -21.65 -3.77
N MET A 171 16.82 -20.52 -3.85
CA MET A 171 17.38 -19.26 -4.38
C MET A 171 18.49 -18.71 -3.49
N ILE A 172 18.34 -18.77 -2.17
CA ILE A 172 19.37 -18.35 -1.21
C ILE A 172 20.64 -19.23 -1.35
N LYS A 173 20.49 -20.54 -1.53
CA LYS A 173 21.63 -21.45 -1.79
C LYS A 173 22.36 -21.09 -3.09
N HIS A 174 21.64 -20.66 -4.12
CA HIS A 174 22.19 -20.25 -5.41
C HIS A 174 22.28 -18.71 -5.55
N LYS A 175 22.75 -18.01 -4.52
CA LYS A 175 22.83 -16.53 -4.49
C LYS A 175 23.51 -15.90 -5.72
N TYR A 176 24.57 -16.52 -6.25
CA TYR A 176 25.25 -16.01 -7.44
C TYR A 176 24.38 -16.09 -8.69
N LEU A 177 23.55 -17.13 -8.84
CA LEU A 177 22.61 -17.26 -9.95
C LEU A 177 21.56 -16.14 -9.87
N VAL A 178 21.01 -15.89 -8.69
CA VAL A 178 20.03 -14.82 -8.46
C VAL A 178 20.62 -13.44 -8.81
N ILE A 179 21.84 -13.15 -8.35
CA ILE A 179 22.51 -11.89 -8.65
C ILE A 179 22.78 -11.75 -10.15
N THR A 180 23.31 -12.79 -10.80
CA THR A 180 23.58 -12.76 -12.24
C THR A 180 22.30 -12.58 -13.06
N LEU A 181 21.20 -13.20 -12.65
CA LEU A 181 19.91 -13.07 -13.33
C LEU A 181 19.32 -11.66 -13.13
N PHE A 182 19.43 -11.09 -11.92
CA PHE A 182 19.01 -9.72 -11.64
C PHE A 182 19.81 -8.69 -12.43
N VAL A 183 21.15 -8.77 -12.38
CA VAL A 183 22.06 -7.86 -13.11
C VAL A 183 21.87 -8.04 -14.62
N GLY A 184 21.75 -9.27 -15.10
CA GLY A 184 21.48 -9.57 -16.50
C GLY A 184 20.17 -8.96 -16.98
N GLY A 185 19.08 -9.13 -16.21
CA GLY A 185 17.80 -8.50 -16.51
C GLY A 185 17.87 -6.97 -16.52
N LEU A 186 18.59 -6.38 -15.58
CA LEU A 186 18.79 -4.92 -15.51
C LEU A 186 19.59 -4.39 -16.71
N LEU A 187 20.64 -5.10 -17.15
CA LEU A 187 21.40 -4.76 -18.34
C LEU A 187 20.56 -4.88 -19.62
N VAL A 188 19.71 -5.90 -19.71
CA VAL A 188 18.77 -6.06 -20.83
C VAL A 188 17.77 -4.90 -20.86
N ALA A 189 17.16 -4.56 -19.71
CA ALA A 189 16.25 -3.42 -19.61
C ALA A 189 16.92 -2.09 -20.00
N ALA A 190 18.14 -1.85 -19.52
CA ALA A 190 18.93 -0.67 -19.88
C ALA A 190 19.23 -0.62 -21.39
N ASN A 191 19.59 -1.75 -22.01
CA ASN A 191 19.83 -1.84 -23.45
C ASN A 191 18.55 -1.58 -24.28
N LEU A 192 17.39 -2.07 -23.83
CA LEU A 192 16.12 -1.82 -24.52
C LEU A 192 15.75 -0.33 -24.53
N LEU A 193 16.04 0.38 -23.43
CA LEU A 193 15.86 1.82 -23.33
C LEU A 193 16.88 2.56 -24.22
N ALA A 194 18.17 2.22 -24.12
CA ALA A 194 19.24 2.89 -24.87
C ALA A 194 19.11 2.73 -26.39
N ASN A 195 18.67 1.57 -26.85
CA ASN A 195 18.49 1.27 -28.27
C ASN A 195 17.11 1.73 -28.81
N ASN A 196 16.35 2.55 -28.06
CA ASN A 196 15.05 3.09 -28.45
C ASN A 196 13.99 2.03 -28.85
N TYR A 197 14.12 0.79 -28.39
CA TYR A 197 13.05 -0.22 -28.56
C TYR A 197 11.81 0.18 -27.75
N VAL A 198 12.00 0.88 -26.64
CA VAL A 198 10.92 1.49 -25.86
C VAL A 198 10.83 2.98 -26.21
N LYS A 199 9.77 3.34 -26.95
CA LYS A 199 9.51 4.73 -27.33
C LYS A 199 9.04 5.53 -26.10
N GLN A 200 9.80 6.56 -25.72
CA GLN A 200 9.42 7.47 -24.64
C GLN A 200 8.52 8.59 -25.20
N SER A 201 7.34 8.81 -24.61
CA SER A 201 6.46 9.93 -24.92
C SER A 201 6.08 10.63 -23.61
N PHE A 202 6.63 11.82 -23.37
CA PHE A 202 6.40 12.60 -22.14
C PHE A 202 4.99 13.17 -22.03
N MET A 203 4.28 13.30 -23.15
CA MET A 203 2.85 13.58 -23.14
C MET A 203 2.13 12.50 -23.95
N PRO A 204 1.16 11.77 -23.38
CA PRO A 204 0.24 10.99 -24.19
C PRO A 204 -0.52 11.99 -25.07
N LYS A 205 -0.60 11.72 -26.37
CA LYS A 205 -1.43 12.53 -27.27
C LYS A 205 -2.87 12.35 -26.83
N ILE A 206 -3.39 13.32 -26.10
CA ILE A 206 -4.81 13.37 -25.75
C ILE A 206 -5.54 13.56 -27.08
N ALA A 207 -6.40 12.62 -27.44
CA ALA A 207 -7.34 12.81 -28.54
C ALA A 207 -8.38 13.83 -28.06
N SER A 208 -8.03 15.12 -28.12
CA SER A 208 -8.96 16.23 -27.93
C SER A 208 -9.07 16.93 -29.27
N ASP A 209 -10.21 16.68 -29.92
CA ASP A 209 -10.75 17.25 -31.15
C ASP A 209 -9.78 17.61 -32.27
N LYS A 210 -9.73 16.72 -33.26
CA LYS A 210 -9.74 17.18 -34.64
C LYS A 210 -11.13 17.78 -34.90
N ILE A 211 -11.26 19.08 -34.75
CA ILE A 211 -12.21 19.83 -35.59
C ILE A 211 -11.64 19.86 -37.00
#